data_AF-A0A382R431-F1
#
_entry.id   AF-A0A382R431-F1
#
_cell.length_a   1.000
_cell.length_b   1.000
_cell.length_c   1.000
_cell.angle_alpha   90.00
_cell.angle_beta   90.00
_cell.angle_gamma   90.00
#
_symmetry.space_group_name_H-M   'P 1'
#
loop_
_entity.id
_entity.type
_entity.pdbx_description
1 polymer ?
#
loop_
_entity_poly.entity_id
_entity_poly.type
_entity_poly.pdbx_seq_one_letter_code
_entity_poly.pdbx_strand_id
1 'polypeptide(L)'
;MISQGYKNYPFDWTDHFGVITQNGSVMWNEDWMSGVLFFDGTFTHYPKRFGSVISYDIAKARPGYFFKAENALDSSYVDSRIKYTQGDYFLDMLTLTTNFSDGMRLITWNGFKKTYGGPYGQYILDTVKPIQQAYFLKYQTGQINVAIGHFITSSGIPDTSTNGSMSDRILNASIQVHGSAGNWDWQLHGSQFNQKYKIQHSSWGM
;
A
#
# COMPACT_ATOMS: atom_id res chain seq x y z
N MET A 1 -11.02 -0.37 23.63
CA MET A 1 -10.69 -0.39 22.19
C MET A 1 -9.26 -0.90 22.09
N ILE A 2 -9.06 -2.19 21.81
CA ILE A 2 -7.73 -2.80 21.80
C ILE A 2 -7.10 -2.44 20.45
N SER A 3 -6.14 -1.51 20.46
CA SER A 3 -5.33 -1.17 19.29
C SER A 3 -4.78 -2.46 18.70
N GLN A 4 -5.08 -2.75 17.42
CA GLN A 4 -4.48 -3.88 16.73
C GLN A 4 -2.96 -3.73 16.87
N GLY A 5 -2.29 -4.73 17.47
CA GLY A 5 -0.91 -4.68 17.96
C GLY A 5 0.17 -4.60 16.88
N TYR A 6 -0.05 -3.81 15.84
CA TYR A 6 0.93 -3.52 14.80
C TYR A 6 1.93 -2.48 15.29
N LYS A 7 3.22 -2.77 15.12
CA LYS A 7 4.31 -1.85 15.41
C LYS A 7 5.28 -1.82 14.23
N ASN A 8 5.61 -0.60 13.79
CA ASN A 8 6.50 -0.36 12.66
C ASN A 8 7.92 -0.12 13.14
N TYR A 9 8.88 -0.70 12.42
CA TYR A 9 10.32 -0.57 12.61
C TYR A 9 10.95 -0.13 11.29
N PRO A 10 10.91 1.17 10.97
CA PRO A 10 11.51 1.68 9.72
C PRO A 10 13.03 1.56 9.75
N PHE A 11 13.63 1.32 8.59
CA PHE A 11 15.09 1.30 8.41
C PHE A 11 15.65 2.71 8.18
N ASP A 12 14.79 3.66 7.84
CA ASP A 12 15.14 5.04 7.52
C ASP A 12 14.01 5.99 7.96
N TRP A 13 14.32 7.28 8.13
CA TRP A 13 13.33 8.27 8.58
C TRP A 13 12.26 8.60 7.53
N THR A 14 12.39 8.09 6.31
CA THR A 14 11.45 8.34 5.22
C THR A 14 10.36 7.27 5.12
N ASP A 15 10.36 6.25 6.00
CA ASP A 15 9.49 5.09 5.88
C ASP A 15 9.60 4.45 4.47
N HIS A 16 10.81 4.35 3.92
CA HIS A 16 11.02 3.74 2.61
C HIS A 16 10.96 2.21 2.70
N PHE A 17 11.72 1.64 3.64
CA PHE A 17 11.69 0.23 4.00
C PHE A 17 11.63 0.05 5.53
N GLY A 18 11.28 -1.15 5.96
CA GLY A 18 11.21 -1.49 7.37
C GLY A 18 10.57 -2.85 7.60
N VAL A 19 10.37 -3.16 8.87
CA VAL A 19 9.65 -4.36 9.31
C VAL A 19 8.43 -3.93 10.11
N ILE A 20 7.34 -4.68 9.99
CA ILE A 20 6.18 -4.53 10.85
C ILE A 20 6.01 -5.81 11.69
N THR A 21 5.65 -5.64 12.95
CA THR A 21 5.29 -6.75 13.84
C THR A 21 3.82 -6.67 14.20
N GLN A 22 3.13 -7.80 14.31
CA GLN A 22 1.79 -7.92 14.87
C GLN A 22 1.85 -8.73 16.16
N ASN A 23 1.45 -8.14 17.29
CA ASN A 23 1.47 -8.79 18.61
C ASN A 23 2.84 -9.41 18.96
N GLY A 24 3.93 -8.75 18.57
CA GLY A 24 5.31 -9.21 18.78
C GLY A 24 5.87 -10.16 17.71
N SER A 25 5.05 -10.65 16.78
CA SER A 25 5.51 -11.48 15.65
C SER A 25 5.84 -10.63 14.43
N VAL A 26 7.02 -10.81 13.84
CA VAL A 26 7.42 -10.20 12.56
C VAL A 26 6.49 -10.67 11.43
N MET A 27 6.12 -9.78 10.51
CA MET A 27 5.26 -10.08 9.33
C MET A 27 6.05 -10.29 8.02
N TRP A 28 7.37 -10.45 8.08
CA TRP A 28 8.15 -10.80 6.88
C TRP A 28 7.67 -12.16 6.36
N ASN A 29 7.44 -12.27 5.04
CA ASN A 29 6.98 -13.50 4.37
C ASN A 29 5.55 -13.90 4.76
N GLU A 30 4.80 -12.98 5.36
CA GLU A 30 3.41 -13.21 5.72
C GLU A 30 2.53 -12.42 4.76
N ASP A 31 1.68 -13.14 4.02
CA ASP A 31 0.70 -12.52 3.15
C ASP A 31 -0.26 -11.66 3.95
N TRP A 32 -0.66 -10.55 3.36
CA TRP A 32 -1.48 -9.55 4.04
C TRP A 32 -2.45 -8.91 3.07
N MET A 33 -3.41 -8.20 3.63
CA MET A 33 -4.47 -7.55 2.89
C MET A 33 -4.61 -6.10 3.35
N SER A 34 -4.99 -5.22 2.42
CA SER A 34 -5.42 -3.84 2.71
C SER A 34 -6.83 -3.66 2.17
N GLY A 35 -7.83 -3.72 3.04
CA GLY A 35 -9.19 -3.95 2.59
C GLY A 35 -9.26 -5.21 1.71
N VAL A 36 -9.99 -5.18 0.60
CA VAL A 36 -10.09 -6.36 -0.28
C VAL A 36 -8.83 -6.69 -1.08
N LEU A 37 -7.84 -5.79 -1.15
CA LEU A 37 -6.60 -6.03 -1.88
C LEU A 37 -5.70 -7.04 -1.16
N PHE A 38 -5.20 -8.04 -1.88
CA PHE A 38 -4.27 -9.05 -1.37
C PHE A 38 -2.82 -8.77 -1.79
N PHE A 39 -1.87 -8.91 -0.88
CA PHE A 39 -0.46 -8.64 -1.10
C PHE A 39 0.41 -9.82 -0.67
N ASP A 40 1.34 -10.22 -1.55
CA ASP A 40 2.38 -11.21 -1.25
C ASP A 40 3.38 -10.65 -0.24
N GLY A 41 3.49 -11.31 0.91
CA GLY A 41 4.32 -10.88 2.04
C GLY A 41 5.83 -10.88 1.79
N THR A 42 6.33 -11.49 0.72
CA THR A 42 7.76 -11.63 0.46
C THR A 42 8.42 -10.27 0.17
N PHE A 43 7.89 -9.54 -0.81
CA PHE A 43 8.47 -8.26 -1.27
C PHE A 43 7.66 -7.03 -0.86
N THR A 44 6.49 -7.24 -0.24
CA THR A 44 5.58 -6.16 0.16
C THR A 44 5.36 -6.07 1.68
N HIS A 45 6.18 -6.75 2.49
CA HIS A 45 6.10 -6.83 3.96
C HIS A 45 6.10 -5.49 4.72
N TYR A 46 6.34 -4.36 4.05
CA TYR A 46 6.29 -3.03 4.66
C TYR A 46 5.17 -2.18 4.04
N PRO A 47 3.91 -2.30 4.51
CA PRO A 47 2.76 -1.62 3.91
C PRO A 47 2.86 -0.10 3.86
N LYS A 48 3.57 0.53 4.81
CA LYS A 48 3.82 1.98 4.84
C LYS A 48 4.48 2.51 3.56
N ARG A 49 5.21 1.66 2.82
CA ARG A 49 5.77 1.96 1.50
C ARG A 49 4.72 2.43 0.48
N PHE A 50 3.47 2.01 0.64
CA PHE A 50 2.38 2.30 -0.29
C PHE A 50 1.50 3.49 0.12
N GLY A 51 1.88 4.21 1.18
CA GLY A 51 1.16 5.38 1.68
C GLY A 51 0.10 5.05 2.73
N SER A 52 -0.50 6.10 3.30
CA SER A 52 -1.40 6.00 4.46
C SER A 52 -2.69 5.25 4.16
N VAL A 53 -3.24 5.35 2.95
CA VAL A 53 -4.51 4.68 2.60
C VAL A 53 -4.36 3.17 2.61
N ILE A 54 -3.24 2.64 2.10
CA ILE A 54 -2.97 1.19 2.09
C ILE A 54 -2.52 0.70 3.46
N SER A 55 -1.74 1.49 4.18
CA SER A 55 -1.22 1.10 5.50
C SER A 55 -2.20 1.26 6.66
N TYR A 56 -3.37 1.85 6.42
CA TYR A 56 -4.38 2.05 7.47
C TYR A 56 -5.17 0.77 7.78
N ASP A 57 -5.47 -0.04 6.76
CA ASP A 57 -6.43 -1.15 6.88
C ASP A 57 -5.75 -2.52 6.69
N ILE A 58 -4.62 -2.73 7.38
CA ILE A 58 -3.79 -3.94 7.23
C ILE A 58 -4.35 -5.11 8.06
N ALA A 59 -4.52 -6.27 7.42
CA ALA A 59 -4.78 -7.54 8.07
C ALA A 59 -3.87 -8.65 7.54
N LYS A 60 -3.47 -9.61 8.37
CA LYS A 60 -2.84 -10.84 7.87
C LYS A 60 -3.84 -11.60 7.00
N ALA A 61 -3.41 -12.06 5.83
CA ALA A 61 -4.23 -12.89 4.96
C ALA A 61 -4.40 -14.26 5.65
N ARG A 62 -5.64 -14.66 5.88
CA ARG A 62 -5.98 -15.94 6.51
C ARG A 62 -7.22 -16.53 5.86
N PRO A 63 -7.29 -17.86 5.71
CA PRO A 63 -8.51 -18.52 5.28
C PRO A 63 -9.70 -18.10 6.15
N GLY A 64 -10.80 -17.69 5.52
CA GLY A 64 -12.02 -17.25 6.20
C GLY A 64 -11.98 -15.84 6.77
N TYR A 65 -10.87 -15.10 6.66
CA TYR A 65 -10.85 -13.68 6.99
C TYR A 65 -11.29 -12.86 5.78
N PHE A 66 -12.34 -12.09 5.97
CA PHE A 66 -12.92 -11.24 4.93
C PHE A 66 -13.22 -9.87 5.51
N PHE A 67 -12.87 -8.81 4.79
CA PHE A 67 -13.25 -7.47 5.19
C PHE A 67 -14.76 -7.34 5.12
N LYS A 68 -15.36 -6.77 6.15
CA LYS A 68 -16.76 -6.36 6.12
C LYS A 68 -16.84 -5.08 5.29
N ALA A 69 -17.86 -4.96 4.46
CA ALA A 69 -18.17 -3.69 3.83
C ALA A 69 -18.31 -2.64 4.95
N GLU A 70 -17.59 -1.52 4.83
CA GLU A 70 -17.69 -0.41 5.77
C GLU A 70 -19.16 0.01 5.94
N ASN A 71 -19.63 0.12 7.18
CA ASN A 71 -21.00 0.54 7.54
C ASN A 71 -21.33 1.99 7.13
N ALA A 72 -20.42 2.70 6.44
CA ALA A 72 -20.56 4.10 6.05
C ALA A 72 -21.60 4.36 4.94
N LEU A 73 -22.37 3.35 4.54
CA LEU A 73 -23.42 3.47 3.53
C LEU A 73 -24.73 4.03 4.08
N ASP A 74 -24.81 4.51 5.33
CA ASP A 74 -26.04 5.12 5.84
C ASP A 74 -26.11 6.65 5.62
N SER A 75 -25.03 7.25 5.12
CA SER A 75 -24.90 8.70 4.97
C SER A 75 -24.25 9.09 3.63
N SER A 76 -24.72 10.22 3.08
CA SER A 76 -24.12 10.83 1.90
C SER A 76 -23.08 11.87 2.31
N TYR A 77 -21.87 11.78 1.75
CA TYR A 77 -20.79 12.70 2.04
C TYR A 77 -19.76 12.77 0.91
N VAL A 78 -19.04 13.89 0.87
CA VAL A 78 -17.83 14.06 0.06
C VAL A 78 -16.71 14.47 0.99
N ASP A 79 -15.63 13.69 1.00
CA ASP A 79 -14.44 13.94 1.81
C ASP A 79 -13.22 13.97 0.90
N SER A 80 -12.62 15.15 0.74
CA SER A 80 -11.47 15.41 -0.12
C SER A 80 -10.27 15.80 0.73
N ARG A 81 -9.15 15.12 0.52
CA ARG A 81 -7.91 15.28 1.30
C ARG A 81 -6.72 15.43 0.35
N ILE A 82 -5.86 16.39 0.64
CA ILE A 82 -4.56 16.58 -0.02
C ILE A 82 -3.51 16.64 1.08
N LYS A 83 -2.48 15.80 1.02
CA LYS A 83 -1.36 15.86 1.98
C LYS A 83 -0.01 15.77 1.30
N TYR A 84 0.57 16.95 1.10
CA TYR A 84 1.93 17.21 0.68
C TYR A 84 2.90 17.12 1.87
N THR A 85 4.13 16.63 1.71
CA THR A 85 5.15 16.81 2.76
C THR A 85 6.56 16.86 2.18
N GLN A 86 7.28 17.94 2.48
CA GLN A 86 8.65 18.23 2.06
C GLN A 86 9.52 18.39 3.32
N GLY A 87 10.71 17.78 3.37
CA GLY A 87 11.59 17.76 4.54
C GLY A 87 13.04 18.18 4.24
N ASP A 88 13.89 18.21 5.28
CA ASP A 88 15.33 18.46 5.16
C ASP A 88 16.02 17.39 4.29
N TYR A 89 17.08 17.77 3.56
CA TYR A 89 17.81 16.88 2.63
C TYR A 89 16.94 16.24 1.51
N PHE A 90 15.88 16.96 1.13
CA PHE A 90 14.95 16.76 0.00
C PHE A 90 14.12 15.48 0.01
N LEU A 91 13.53 15.12 1.16
CA LEU A 91 12.30 14.33 1.18
C LEU A 91 11.14 15.16 0.62
N ASP A 92 10.27 14.55 -0.16
CA ASP A 92 9.08 15.14 -0.76
C ASP A 92 7.99 14.07 -0.89
N MET A 93 6.73 14.45 -0.76
CA MET A 93 5.59 13.53 -0.64
C MET A 93 4.34 14.26 -1.12
N LEU A 94 3.40 13.58 -1.75
CA LEU A 94 2.04 14.11 -1.92
C LEU A 94 1.03 12.98 -2.00
N THR A 95 0.01 13.06 -1.16
CA THR A 95 -1.15 12.19 -1.08
C THR A 95 -2.37 12.98 -1.53
N LEU A 96 -3.23 12.41 -2.35
CA LEU A 96 -4.52 12.96 -2.75
C LEU A 96 -5.54 11.86 -2.54
N THR A 97 -6.56 12.08 -1.72
CA THR A 97 -7.61 11.11 -1.42
C THR A 97 -8.96 11.78 -1.60
N THR A 98 -9.89 11.12 -2.27
CA THR A 98 -11.28 11.55 -2.35
C THR A 98 -12.19 10.37 -2.05
N ASN A 99 -13.11 10.58 -1.13
CA ASN A 99 -14.19 9.66 -0.81
C ASN A 99 -15.52 10.31 -1.21
N PHE A 100 -16.32 9.57 -1.95
CA PHE A 100 -17.69 9.93 -2.29
C PHE A 100 -18.62 8.83 -1.79
N SER A 101 -19.58 9.18 -0.94
CA SER A 101 -20.68 8.29 -0.53
C SER A 101 -22.01 8.93 -0.83
N ASP A 102 -22.97 8.15 -1.30
CA ASP A 102 -24.37 8.58 -1.51
C ASP A 102 -25.38 7.77 -0.66
N GLY A 103 -24.89 7.01 0.32
CA GLY A 103 -25.71 6.11 1.12
C GLY A 103 -26.07 4.77 0.43
N MET A 104 -25.53 4.51 -0.76
CA MET A 104 -25.68 3.19 -1.41
C MET A 104 -24.33 2.64 -1.89
N ARG A 105 -23.43 3.55 -2.28
CA ARG A 105 -22.07 3.23 -2.71
C ARG A 105 -21.05 4.17 -2.10
N LEU A 106 -19.85 3.66 -1.90
CA LEU A 106 -18.64 4.39 -1.53
C LEU A 106 -17.62 4.24 -2.66
N ILE A 107 -17.12 5.37 -3.15
CA ILE A 107 -16.03 5.44 -4.11
C ILE A 107 -14.86 6.12 -3.41
N THR A 108 -13.74 5.40 -3.29
CA THR A 108 -12.49 5.94 -2.76
C THR A 108 -11.45 5.96 -3.88
N TRP A 109 -10.93 7.14 -4.17
CA TRP A 109 -9.78 7.32 -5.03
C TRP A 109 -8.60 7.84 -4.21
N ASN A 110 -7.40 7.31 -4.48
CA ASN A 110 -6.18 7.81 -3.85
C ASN A 110 -4.98 7.80 -4.81
N GLY A 111 -4.26 8.92 -4.84
CA GLY A 111 -2.91 9.04 -5.40
C GLY A 111 -1.91 9.31 -4.28
N PHE A 112 -0.75 8.66 -4.32
CA PHE A 112 0.35 8.88 -3.40
C PHE A 112 1.66 8.90 -4.17
N LYS A 113 2.55 9.80 -3.76
CA LYS A 113 3.88 9.98 -4.31
C LYS A 113 4.82 10.27 -3.14
N LYS A 114 6.03 9.71 -3.18
CA LYS A 114 7.17 10.11 -2.35
C LYS A 114 8.41 10.26 -3.24
N THR A 115 9.10 11.38 -3.13
CA THR A 115 10.40 11.66 -3.73
C THR A 115 11.41 11.86 -2.59
N TYR A 116 12.66 11.42 -2.73
CA TYR A 116 13.66 11.58 -1.67
C TYR A 116 15.03 11.82 -2.27
N GLY A 117 15.72 12.85 -1.78
CA GLY A 117 16.94 13.42 -2.35
C GLY A 117 18.27 12.83 -1.89
N GLY A 118 18.27 11.73 -1.14
CA GLY A 118 19.40 10.77 -1.15
C GLY A 118 20.42 10.90 -0.02
N PRO A 119 21.54 10.14 -0.06
CA PRO A 119 22.49 10.09 1.07
C PRO A 119 23.31 11.36 1.32
N TYR A 120 23.50 12.25 0.33
CA TYR A 120 24.21 13.56 0.44
C TYR A 120 23.71 14.59 -0.61
N GLY A 121 22.40 14.69 -0.84
CA GLY A 121 21.80 15.42 -1.97
C GLY A 121 21.83 16.94 -1.91
N GLN A 122 22.99 17.58 -2.13
CA GLN A 122 23.09 19.05 -2.24
C GLN A 122 23.35 19.59 -3.66
N TYR A 123 23.52 18.75 -4.71
CA TYR A 123 23.87 19.21 -6.07
C TYR A 123 23.32 18.37 -7.24
N ILE A 124 22.08 17.88 -7.19
CA ILE A 124 21.50 17.14 -8.34
C ILE A 124 20.87 18.13 -9.34
N LEU A 125 21.46 18.22 -10.54
CA LEU A 125 21.05 19.09 -11.65
C LEU A 125 19.98 18.46 -12.58
N ASP A 126 19.51 17.24 -12.27
CA ASP A 126 18.51 16.50 -13.05
C ASP A 126 17.16 16.33 -12.32
N THR A 127 16.09 16.00 -13.08
CA THR A 127 14.74 15.80 -12.53
C THR A 127 14.69 14.59 -11.57
N VAL A 128 14.47 14.84 -10.27
CA VAL A 128 14.34 13.81 -9.24
C VAL A 128 13.04 13.03 -9.42
N LYS A 129 13.13 11.73 -9.76
CA LYS A 129 11.98 10.84 -9.91
C LYS A 129 11.46 10.38 -8.55
N PRO A 130 10.14 10.17 -8.37
CA PRO A 130 9.60 9.64 -7.12
C PRO A 130 10.11 8.22 -6.85
N ILE A 131 10.55 7.97 -5.62
CA ILE A 131 10.99 6.64 -5.18
C ILE A 131 9.82 5.70 -4.89
N GLN A 132 8.63 6.26 -4.60
CA GLN A 132 7.39 5.51 -4.39
C GLN A 132 6.21 6.24 -5.01
N GLN A 133 5.31 5.48 -5.62
CA GLN A 133 4.04 5.95 -6.15
C GLN A 133 2.98 4.88 -5.89
N ALA A 134 1.77 5.31 -5.52
CA ALA A 134 0.63 4.43 -5.38
C ALA A 134 -0.62 5.09 -5.96
N TYR A 135 -1.33 4.36 -6.81
CA TYR A 135 -2.61 4.74 -7.38
C TYR A 135 -3.63 3.71 -6.96
N PHE A 136 -4.73 4.14 -6.38
CA PHE A 136 -5.71 3.27 -5.78
C PHE A 136 -7.13 3.75 -6.10
N LEU A 137 -7.99 2.81 -6.46
CA LEU A 137 -9.41 3.04 -6.64
C LEU A 137 -10.17 1.89 -5.97
N LYS A 138 -11.16 2.24 -5.14
CA LYS A 138 -12.07 1.31 -4.51
C LYS A 138 -13.51 1.74 -4.81
N TYR A 139 -14.34 0.75 -5.09
CA TYR A 139 -15.78 0.87 -5.26
C TYR A 139 -16.45 -0.14 -4.34
N GLN A 140 -17.33 0.32 -3.46
CA GLN A 140 -18.00 -0.52 -2.48
C GLN A 140 -19.50 -0.22 -2.45
N THR A 141 -20.31 -1.26 -2.35
CA THR A 141 -21.75 -1.21 -2.06
C THR A 141 -22.06 -2.15 -0.89
N GLY A 142 -23.35 -2.29 -0.56
CA GLY A 142 -23.80 -3.26 0.44
C GLY A 142 -23.69 -4.74 0.01
N GLN A 143 -23.23 -5.05 -1.20
CA GLN A 143 -23.03 -6.45 -1.65
C GLN A 143 -21.69 -6.68 -2.36
N ILE A 144 -21.07 -5.63 -2.90
CA ILE A 144 -19.88 -5.72 -3.76
C ILE A 144 -18.80 -4.81 -3.22
N ASN A 145 -17.56 -5.28 -3.16
CA ASN A 145 -16.39 -4.49 -2.86
C ASN A 145 -15.30 -4.81 -3.88
N VAL A 146 -14.88 -3.82 -4.66
CA VAL A 146 -13.89 -3.95 -5.71
C VAL A 146 -12.80 -2.93 -5.45
N ALA A 147 -11.55 -3.35 -5.58
CA ALA A 147 -10.42 -2.44 -5.51
C ALA A 147 -9.37 -2.78 -6.56
N ILE A 148 -8.70 -1.74 -7.04
CA ILE A 148 -7.54 -1.85 -7.92
C ILE A 148 -6.45 -0.89 -7.43
N GLY A 149 -5.22 -1.39 -7.42
CA GLY A 149 -4.03 -0.68 -6.98
C GLY A 149 -2.88 -0.84 -7.97
N HIS A 150 -2.20 0.25 -8.30
CA HIS A 150 -0.95 0.24 -9.05
C HIS A 150 0.14 0.90 -8.21
N PHE A 151 1.16 0.13 -7.86
CA PHE A 151 2.23 0.55 -6.95
C PHE A 151 3.57 0.48 -7.66
N ILE A 152 4.34 1.55 -7.56
CA ILE A 152 5.65 1.68 -8.20
C ILE A 152 6.66 2.06 -7.13
N THR A 153 7.72 1.26 -6.99
CA THR A 153 8.90 1.62 -6.20
C THR A 153 10.11 1.66 -7.11
N SER A 154 10.93 2.70 -6.99
CA SER A 154 12.18 2.86 -7.72
C SER A 154 13.22 3.44 -6.78
N SER A 155 14.17 2.63 -6.32
CA SER A 155 15.15 3.05 -5.33
C SER A 155 16.57 2.67 -5.71
N GLY A 156 17.54 3.40 -5.19
CA GLY A 156 18.92 2.93 -5.10
C GLY A 156 19.06 1.90 -3.97
N ILE A 157 20.03 1.01 -4.11
CA ILE A 157 20.51 0.12 -3.03
C ILE A 157 22.02 0.26 -2.86
N PRO A 158 22.57 0.12 -1.65
CA PRO A 158 24.02 0.12 -1.44
C PRO A 158 24.71 -0.97 -2.26
N ASP A 159 25.84 -0.63 -2.89
CA ASP A 159 26.60 -1.53 -3.75
C ASP A 159 28.09 -1.12 -3.79
N THR A 160 28.97 -2.02 -4.19
CA THR A 160 30.43 -1.89 -3.98
C THR A 160 31.14 -0.94 -4.95
N SER A 161 30.72 -0.89 -6.22
CA SER A 161 31.39 -0.10 -7.27
C SER A 161 30.58 1.12 -7.73
N THR A 162 29.27 0.95 -7.93
CA THR A 162 28.30 2.01 -8.27
C THR A 162 26.99 1.70 -7.57
N ASN A 163 26.22 2.70 -7.12
CA ASN A 163 24.90 2.48 -6.50
C ASN A 163 24.05 1.50 -7.31
N GLY A 164 23.66 0.38 -6.69
CA GLY A 164 22.71 -0.56 -7.27
C GLY A 164 21.32 0.09 -7.37
N SER A 165 20.41 -0.56 -8.09
CA SER A 165 19.04 -0.10 -8.24
C SER A 165 18.03 -1.23 -8.07
N MET A 166 16.87 -0.87 -7.53
CA MET A 166 15.70 -1.71 -7.37
C MET A 166 14.51 -1.03 -8.05
N SER A 167 13.79 -1.78 -8.88
CA SER A 167 12.50 -1.38 -9.43
C SER A 167 11.46 -2.45 -9.13
N ASP A 168 10.35 -2.02 -8.55
CA ASP A 168 9.20 -2.85 -8.22
C ASP A 168 7.94 -2.21 -8.79
N ARG A 169 7.16 -2.98 -9.53
CA ARG A 169 5.87 -2.55 -10.09
C ARG A 169 4.83 -3.61 -9.81
N ILE A 170 3.79 -3.23 -9.10
CA ILE A 170 2.71 -4.12 -8.68
C ILE A 170 1.41 -3.62 -9.27
N LEU A 171 0.69 -4.51 -9.94
CA LEU A 171 -0.73 -4.33 -10.27
C LEU A 171 -1.53 -5.33 -9.44
N ASN A 172 -2.42 -4.80 -8.62
CA ASN A 172 -3.26 -5.56 -7.69
C ASN A 172 -4.72 -5.25 -7.96
N ALA A 173 -5.56 -6.26 -8.12
CA ALA A 173 -6.99 -6.09 -8.32
C ALA A 173 -7.75 -7.16 -7.56
N SER A 174 -8.82 -6.77 -6.88
CA SER A 174 -9.60 -7.69 -6.07
C SER A 174 -11.07 -7.36 -6.12
N ILE A 175 -11.88 -8.41 -5.99
CA ILE A 175 -13.33 -8.35 -5.90
C ILE A 175 -13.79 -9.23 -4.74
N GLN A 176 -14.76 -8.71 -4.00
CA GLN A 176 -15.46 -9.41 -2.95
C GLN A 176 -16.95 -9.21 -3.18
N VAL A 177 -17.71 -10.31 -3.13
CA VAL A 177 -19.16 -10.29 -3.25
C VAL A 177 -19.73 -11.09 -2.10
N HIS A 178 -20.79 -10.59 -1.48
CA HIS A 178 -21.54 -11.34 -0.49
C HIS A 178 -23.04 -11.27 -0.79
N GLY A 179 -23.76 -12.29 -0.33
CA GLY A 179 -25.18 -12.40 -0.54
C GLY A 179 -25.80 -13.43 0.40
N SER A 180 -27.12 -13.53 0.33
CA SER A 180 -27.92 -14.45 1.14
C SER A 180 -28.88 -15.22 0.24
N ALA A 181 -28.99 -16.53 0.44
CA ALA A 181 -29.95 -17.40 -0.24
C ALA A 181 -30.73 -18.20 0.81
N GLY A 182 -31.94 -17.76 1.15
CA GLY A 182 -32.71 -18.30 2.28
C GLY A 182 -31.98 -18.04 3.60
N ASN A 183 -31.66 -19.11 4.34
CA ASN A 183 -30.91 -19.03 5.60
C ASN A 183 -29.38 -19.15 5.42
N TRP A 184 -28.90 -19.13 4.17
CA TRP A 184 -27.47 -19.27 3.86
C TRP A 184 -26.87 -17.93 3.45
N ASP A 185 -25.94 -17.43 4.27
CA ASP A 185 -25.08 -16.33 3.88
C ASP A 185 -23.82 -16.87 3.20
N TRP A 186 -23.43 -16.25 2.09
CA TRP A 186 -22.24 -16.62 1.34
C TRP A 186 -21.39 -15.40 1.02
N GLN A 187 -20.09 -15.66 0.88
CA GLN A 187 -19.11 -14.66 0.52
C GLN A 187 -18.07 -15.26 -0.42
N LEU A 188 -17.77 -14.53 -1.49
CA LEU A 188 -16.77 -14.87 -2.48
C LEU A 188 -15.74 -13.75 -2.52
N HIS A 189 -14.46 -14.11 -2.56
CA HIS A 189 -13.35 -13.18 -2.72
C HIS A 189 -12.40 -13.74 -3.76
N GLY A 190 -11.99 -12.89 -4.69
CA GLY A 190 -11.00 -13.19 -5.71
C GLY A 190 -10.02 -12.03 -5.81
N SER A 191 -8.74 -12.36 -5.93
CA SER A 191 -7.68 -11.36 -6.07
C SER A 191 -6.64 -11.78 -7.09
N GLN A 192 -6.09 -10.79 -7.79
CA GLN A 192 -4.98 -10.93 -8.68
C GLN A 192 -3.85 -9.99 -8.23
N PHE A 193 -2.70 -10.57 -7.92
CA PHE A 193 -1.48 -9.84 -7.59
C PHE A 193 -0.43 -10.13 -8.66
N ASN A 194 0.01 -9.11 -9.40
CA ASN A 194 1.11 -9.24 -10.36
C ASN A 194 2.22 -8.29 -9.96
N GLN A 195 3.43 -8.84 -9.82
CA GLN A 195 4.61 -8.07 -9.46
C GLN A 195 5.71 -8.25 -10.50
N LYS A 196 6.25 -7.14 -10.98
CA LYS A 196 7.50 -7.10 -11.75
C LYS A 196 8.58 -6.49 -10.86
N TYR A 197 9.46 -7.35 -10.39
CA TYR A 197 10.57 -6.99 -9.51
C TYR A 197 11.90 -7.13 -10.26
N LYS A 198 12.75 -6.10 -10.19
CA LYS A 198 14.07 -6.08 -10.82
C LYS A 198 15.08 -5.44 -9.87
N ILE A 199 16.19 -6.14 -9.63
CA ILE A 199 17.36 -5.59 -8.96
C ILE A 199 18.52 -5.56 -9.96
N GLN A 200 19.34 -4.51 -9.90
CA GLN A 200 20.63 -4.43 -10.54
C GLN A 200 21.67 -4.06 -9.48
N HIS A 201 22.67 -4.92 -9.30
CA HIS A 201 23.79 -4.67 -8.40
C HIS A 201 25.05 -5.33 -9.00
N SER A 202 26.22 -4.89 -8.57
CA SER A 202 27.49 -5.49 -8.92
C SER A 202 27.54 -6.93 -8.40
N SER A 203 28.00 -7.86 -9.23
CA SER A 203 28.29 -9.21 -8.76
C SER A 203 29.43 -9.11 -7.75
N TRP A 204 29.29 -9.77 -6.60
CA TRP A 204 30.43 -10.04 -5.72
C TRP A 204 31.45 -10.87 -6.51
N GLY A 205 32.50 -10.22 -7.03
CA GLY A 205 33.70 -10.91 -7.46
C GLY A 205 34.46 -11.30 -6.20
N MET A 206 34.51 -12.61 -5.92
CA MET A 206 35.51 -13.16 -5.00
C MET A 206 36.88 -13.14 -5.64
#